data_AF-T0Z9F0-F1
#
_entry.id   AF-T0Z9F0-F1
#
_cell.length_a   1.000
_cell.length_b   1.000
_cell.length_c   1.000
_cell.angle_alpha   90.00
_cell.angle_beta   90.00
_cell.angle_gamma   90.00
#
_symmetry.space_group_name_H-M   'P 1'
#
loop_
_entity.id
_entity.type
_entity.pdbx_description
1 polymer ?
#
loop_
_entity_poly.entity_id
_entity_poly.type
_entity_poly.pdbx_seq_one_letter_code
_entity_poly.pdbx_strand_id
1 'polypeptide(L)'
;LVKTSPIYLFDDCFSALDATTDANLRAALKRELSDVTVVIVAQRVSTIMHADQIIVLDEGRVAGIGNHEELLATCQEYQQIVESQLNQGALK
;
A
#
# COMPACT_ATOMS: atom_id res chain seq x y z
N LEU A 1 -10.24 -0.91 -17.70
CA LEU A 1 -9.36 0.27 -17.83
C LEU A 1 -9.50 0.81 -19.25
N VAL A 2 -9.84 2.09 -19.42
CA VAL A 2 -10.21 2.67 -20.74
C VAL A 2 -8.98 3.07 -21.57
N LYS A 3 -7.83 3.28 -20.92
CA LYS A 3 -6.58 3.69 -21.56
C LYS A 3 -5.46 2.73 -21.16
N THR A 4 -4.78 2.16 -22.14
CA THR A 4 -3.56 1.38 -21.93
C THR A 4 -2.40 2.32 -21.61
N SER A 5 -1.74 2.11 -20.48
CA SER A 5 -0.59 2.90 -20.02
C SER A 5 0.49 1.96 -19.49
N PRO A 6 1.79 2.26 -19.67
CA PRO A 6 2.87 1.48 -19.07
C PRO A 6 3.03 1.71 -17.56
N ILE A 7 2.40 2.77 -17.02
CA ILE A 7 2.41 3.09 -15.60
C ILE A 7 1.01 3.54 -15.17
N TYR A 8 0.53 3.01 -14.04
CA TYR A 8 -0.68 3.47 -13.35
C TYR A 8 -0.33 4.02 -11.97
N LEU A 9 -0.85 5.20 -11.65
CA LEU A 9 -0.76 5.81 -10.33
C LEU A 9 -2.15 5.86 -9.70
N PHE A 10 -2.28 5.27 -8.52
CA PHE A 10 -3.49 5.31 -7.71
C PHE A 10 -3.21 6.10 -6.45
N ASP A 11 -3.79 7.29 -6.32
CA ASP A 11 -3.64 8.16 -5.16
C ASP A 11 -4.89 8.10 -4.28
N ASP A 12 -4.81 7.34 -3.19
CA ASP A 12 -5.88 7.10 -2.20
C ASP A 12 -7.26 6.73 -2.79
N CYS A 13 -7.32 6.24 -4.03
CA CYS A 13 -8.55 5.98 -4.77
C CYS A 13 -9.44 4.87 -4.16
N PHE A 14 -8.89 4.13 -3.19
CA PHE A 14 -9.52 2.95 -2.59
C PHE A 14 -9.91 3.15 -1.11
N SER A 15 -9.74 4.37 -0.57
CA SER A 15 -10.04 4.67 0.83
C SER A 15 -11.51 4.49 1.19
N ALA A 16 -12.42 4.71 0.23
CA ALA A 16 -13.86 4.51 0.40
C ALA A 16 -14.29 3.03 0.35
N LEU A 17 -13.39 2.10 0.02
CA LEU A 17 -13.70 0.68 -0.09
C LEU A 17 -13.48 -0.02 1.25
N ASP A 18 -14.43 -0.90 1.59
CA ASP A 18 -14.24 -1.86 2.67
C ASP A 18 -13.08 -2.82 2.34
N ALA A 19 -12.52 -3.46 3.36
CA ALA A 19 -11.32 -4.30 3.22
C ALA A 19 -11.50 -5.45 2.22
N THR A 20 -12.70 -6.03 2.14
CA THR A 20 -12.99 -7.14 1.22
C THR A 20 -13.02 -6.64 -0.22
N THR A 21 -13.69 -5.51 -0.46
CA THR A 21 -13.76 -4.91 -1.79
C THR A 21 -12.41 -4.39 -2.27
N ASP A 22 -11.59 -3.79 -1.39
CA ASP A 22 -10.23 -3.37 -1.71
C ASP A 22 -9.35 -4.57 -2.09
N ALA A 23 -9.40 -5.67 -1.32
CA ALA A 23 -8.63 -6.88 -1.61
C ALA A 23 -9.03 -7.50 -2.97
N ASN A 24 -10.33 -7.58 -3.25
CA ASN A 24 -10.85 -8.09 -4.53
C ASN A 24 -10.40 -7.22 -5.71
N LEU A 25 -10.45 -5.90 -5.55
CA LEU A 25 -10.00 -4.95 -6.57
C LEU A 25 -8.49 -5.08 -6.83
N ARG A 26 -7.68 -5.24 -5.79
CA ARG A 26 -6.23 -5.47 -5.92
C ARG A 26 -5.91 -6.78 -6.63
N ALA A 27 -6.63 -7.86 -6.29
CA ALA A 27 -6.46 -9.14 -6.96
C ALA A 27 -6.80 -9.03 -8.45
N ALA A 28 -7.87 -8.30 -8.79
CA ALA A 28 -8.22 -8.02 -10.18
C ALA A 28 -7.14 -7.16 -10.88
N LEU A 29 -6.68 -6.08 -10.25
CA LEU A 29 -5.61 -5.22 -10.79
C LEU A 29 -4.32 -6.02 -11.04
N LYS A 30 -3.89 -6.85 -10.07
CA LYS A 30 -2.69 -7.69 -10.21
C LYS A 30 -2.78 -8.65 -11.39
N ARG A 31 -3.97 -9.18 -11.69
CA ARG A 31 -4.21 -10.07 -12.84
C ARG A 31 -4.23 -9.33 -14.17
N GLU A 32 -4.91 -8.18 -14.23
CA GLU A 32 -5.08 -7.42 -15.48
C GLU A 32 -3.85 -6.58 -15.85
N LEU A 33 -2.97 -6.28 -14.88
CA LEU A 33 -1.81 -5.39 -15.01
C LEU A 33 -0.48 -6.10 -14.79
N SER A 34 -0.40 -7.41 -15.06
CA SER A 34 0.79 -8.22 -14.76
C SER A 34 2.09 -7.71 -15.39
N ASP A 35 2.00 -7.03 -16.54
CA ASP A 35 3.15 -6.48 -17.27
C ASP A 35 3.24 -4.94 -17.18
N VAL A 36 2.61 -4.34 -16.18
CA VAL A 36 2.53 -2.88 -16.04
C VAL A 36 3.00 -2.43 -14.67
N THR A 37 3.72 -1.31 -14.61
CA THR A 37 4.11 -0.70 -13.33
C THR A 37 2.90 -0.06 -12.65
N VAL A 38 2.65 -0.44 -11.41
CA VAL A 38 1.57 0.13 -10.59
C VAL A 38 2.17 0.81 -9.37
N VAL A 39 1.87 2.09 -9.20
CA VAL A 39 2.23 2.88 -8.02
C VAL A 39 0.95 3.19 -7.26
N ILE A 40 0.93 2.87 -5.97
CA ILE A 40 -0.21 3.12 -5.09
C ILE A 40 0.27 3.97 -3.93
N VAL A 41 -0.33 5.15 -3.78
CA VAL A 41 -0.20 5.96 -2.56
C VAL A 41 -1.32 5.56 -1.64
N ALA A 42 -0.97 5.11 -0.44
CA ALA A 42 -1.94 4.63 0.52
C ALA A 42 -1.47 4.81 1.95
N GLN A 43 -2.45 4.98 2.82
CA GLN A 43 -2.27 5.13 4.26
C GLN A 43 -2.57 3.86 5.06
N ARG A 44 -3.24 2.85 4.48
CA ARG A 44 -3.59 1.60 5.19
C ARG A 44 -2.53 0.52 4.99
N VAL A 45 -2.14 -0.17 6.06
CA VAL A 45 -1.17 -1.27 6.00
C VAL A 45 -1.70 -2.45 5.18
N SER A 46 -2.99 -2.80 5.33
CA SER A 46 -3.63 -3.87 4.56
C SER A 46 -3.52 -3.70 3.04
N THR A 47 -3.46 -2.45 2.60
CA THR A 47 -3.34 -2.07 1.20
C THR A 47 -1.90 -2.26 0.68
N ILE A 48 -0.89 -1.96 1.49
CA ILE A 48 0.53 -1.95 1.07
C ILE A 48 1.30 -3.22 1.44
N MET A 49 0.81 -4.04 2.36
CA MET A 49 1.55 -5.20 2.89
C MET A 49 1.86 -6.30 1.85
N HIS A 50 1.15 -6.29 0.71
CA HIS A 50 1.35 -7.22 -0.40
C HIS A 50 2.09 -6.61 -1.60
N ALA A 51 2.57 -5.37 -1.47
CA ALA A 51 3.32 -4.71 -2.51
C ALA A 51 4.70 -5.37 -2.70
N ASP A 52 5.17 -5.43 -3.94
CA ASP A 52 6.50 -5.94 -4.25
C ASP A 52 7.59 -5.04 -3.64
N GLN A 53 7.30 -3.74 -3.52
CA GLN A 53 8.14 -2.74 -2.84
C GLN A 53 7.27 -1.66 -2.21
N ILE A 54 7.65 -1.22 -1.02
CA ILE A 54 7.05 -0.12 -0.27
C ILE A 54 8.11 0.96 -0.09
N ILE A 55 7.72 2.21 -0.33
CA ILE A 55 8.54 3.40 -0.07
C ILE A 55 7.87 4.17 1.06
N VAL A 56 8.57 4.28 2.19
CA VAL A 56 8.09 5.00 3.37
C VAL A 56 8.60 6.42 3.29
N LEU A 57 7.68 7.38 3.39
CA LEU A 57 7.99 8.80 3.36
C LEU A 57 7.78 9.41 4.74
N ASP A 58 8.75 10.18 5.20
CA ASP A 58 8.68 11.00 6.41
C ASP A 58 9.22 12.40 6.11
N GLU A 59 8.45 13.44 6.44
CA GLU A 59 8.76 14.85 6.18
C GLU A 59 9.31 15.16 4.76
N GLY A 60 8.76 14.48 3.74
CA GLY A 60 9.18 14.65 2.34
C GLY A 60 10.49 13.96 1.97
N ARG A 61 11.02 13.10 2.85
CA ARG A 61 12.21 12.27 2.62
C ARG A 61 11.84 10.80 2.66
N VAL A 62 12.65 9.97 2.00
CA VAL A 62 12.51 8.52 2.08
C VAL A 62 13.10 8.05 3.40
N ALA A 63 12.25 7.53 4.28
CA ALA A 63 12.64 6.93 5.56
C ALA A 63 13.04 5.46 5.40
N GLY A 64 12.44 4.74 4.44
CA GLY A 64 12.74 3.34 4.17
C GLY A 64 12.24 2.87 2.81
N ILE A 65 12.93 1.87 2.26
CA ILE A 65 12.52 1.15 1.04
C ILE A 65 12.71 -0.34 1.29
N GLY A 66 11.68 -1.14 1.04
CA GLY A 66 11.74 -2.58 1.19
C GLY A 66 10.36 -3.22 1.02
N ASN A 67 10.27 -4.52 1.21
CA ASN A 67 8.96 -5.17 1.37
C ASN A 67 8.44 -5.01 2.82
N HIS A 68 7.22 -5.52 3.07
CA HIS A 68 6.58 -5.43 4.38
C HIS A 68 7.44 -5.99 5.52
N GLU A 69 8.02 -7.18 5.34
CA GLU A 69 8.79 -7.86 6.39
C GLU A 69 10.11 -7.14 6.66
N GLU A 70 10.81 -6.71 5.60
CA GLU A 70 12.05 -5.95 5.70
C GLU A 70 11.83 -4.63 6.44
N LEU A 71 10.81 -3.86 6.05
CA LEU A 71 10.52 -2.58 6.68
C LEU A 71 10.03 -2.74 8.12
N LEU A 72 9.25 -3.78 8.42
CA LEU A 72 8.85 -4.08 9.78
C LEU A 72 10.06 -4.38 10.68
N ALA A 73 11.13 -4.96 10.14
CA ALA A 73 12.36 -5.22 10.87
C ALA A 73 13.31 -4.01 10.95
N THR A 74 13.29 -3.12 9.95
CA THR A 74 14.38 -2.14 9.74
C THR A 74 13.96 -0.67 9.72
N CYS A 75 12.68 -0.35 9.61
CA CYS A 75 12.18 1.03 9.47
C CYS A 75 11.25 1.39 10.63
N GLN A 76 11.70 2.31 11.49
CA GLN A 76 10.96 2.74 12.68
C GLN A 76 9.65 3.45 12.31
N GLU A 77 9.67 4.28 11.27
CA GLU A 77 8.50 5.02 10.78
C GLU A 77 7.44 4.05 10.27
N TYR A 78 7.86 2.98 9.58
CA TYR A 78 6.96 1.93 9.14
C TYR A 78 6.32 1.17 10.31
N GLN A 79 7.12 0.80 11.32
CA GLN A 79 6.63 0.15 12.53
C GLN A 79 5.57 1.00 13.24
N GLN A 80 5.81 2.31 13.37
CA GLN A 80 4.85 3.25 13.97
C GLN A 80 3.53 3.32 13.19
N ILE A 81 3.59 3.33 11.85
CA ILE A 81 2.39 3.29 11.00
C ILE A 81 1.60 1.99 11.27
N VAL A 82 2.27 0.84 11.34
CA VAL A 82 1.65 -0.45 11.63
C VAL A 82 1.01 -0.48 13.01
N GLU A 83 1.74 -0.06 14.04
CA GLU A 83 1.24 -0.02 15.42
C GLU A 83 0.00 0.90 15.55
N SER A 84 0.01 2.06 14.88
CA SER A 84 -1.10 3.01 14.94
C SER A 84 -2.41 2.41 14.42
N GLN A 85 -2.34 1.53 13.41
CA GLN A 85 -3.50 0.90 12.81
C GLN A 85 -4.02 -0.30 13.61
N LEU A 86 -3.13 -1.06 14.27
CA LEU A 86 -3.53 -2.11 15.21
C LEU A 86 -4.30 -1.52 16.40
N ASN A 87 -3.82 -0.39 16.92
CA ASN A 87 -4.46 0.29 18.05
C ASN A 87 -5.84 0.89 17.69
N GLN A 88 -6.05 1.31 16.44
CA GLN A 88 -7.37 1.76 15.97
C GLN A 88 -8.40 0.62 15.88
N GLY A 89 -7.96 -0.62 15.65
CA GLY A 89 -8.83 -1.80 15.65
C GLY A 89 -9.28 -2.24 17.04
N ALA A 90 -8.47 -1.97 18.07
CA ALA A 90 -8.75 -2.33 19.47
C ALA A 90 -9.70 -1.36 20.20
N LEU A 91 -9.96 -0.19 19.62
CA LEU A 91 -10.86 0.84 20.15
C LEU A 91 -12.30 0.76 19.59
N LYS A 92 -12.68 -0.35 18.96
CA LYS A 92 -14.05 -0.62 18.48
C LYS A 92 -14.70 -1.76 19.27
#